data_AF-A0A0G0B762-F1
#
_entry.id   AF-A0A0G0B762-F1
#
_cell.length_a   1.000
_cell.length_b   1.000
_cell.length_c   1.000
_cell.angle_alpha   90.00
_cell.angle_beta   90.00
_cell.angle_gamma   90.00
#
_symmetry.space_group_name_H-M   'P 1'
#
loop_
_entity.id
_entity.type
_entity.pdbx_description
1 polymer ?
#
loop_
_entity_poly.entity_id
_entity_poly.type
_entity_poly.pdbx_seq_one_letter_code
_entity_poly.pdbx_strand_id
1 'polypeptide(L)'
;MEYIFKLAEFIQTLHPLIVFIVIFLFGMYVFWRGCTESRKNRSSVFDMFLVSGFLSGVVGRTIYVMLEWKQFTSFIWYWIPYEKYGDDVYLFRLLPWRFFSIWDGGLVILAMFVALLLILTFYSLVVKRWRWKHMFFPIYFSSTSMIGASFVYVGITSGYNAWVYKGLILIMVLAIFFLLFKFIYKIIKDTLTEKYVLGYIGLGIVWISSIYISYLYLTSELSMIESILVGIFLIWSLVMGIVFVSDLRRARVRIQSVSTVRSVTAQ
;
A
#
# COMPACT_ATOMS: atom_id res chain seq x y z
N MET A 1 -11.57 17.19 -23.23
CA MET A 1 -10.42 18.01 -22.80
C MET A 1 -10.79 18.93 -21.66
N GLU A 2 -11.80 19.79 -21.79
CA GLU A 2 -12.21 20.75 -20.75
C GLU A 2 -12.52 20.10 -19.38
N TYR A 3 -13.24 18.98 -19.36
CA TYR A 3 -13.53 18.25 -18.11
C TYR A 3 -12.28 17.69 -17.41
N ILE A 4 -11.24 17.32 -18.17
CA ILE A 4 -9.99 16.79 -17.60
C ILE A 4 -9.21 17.92 -16.94
N PHE A 5 -9.17 19.10 -17.57
CA PHE A 5 -8.54 20.29 -16.99
C PHE A 5 -9.27 20.76 -15.72
N LYS A 6 -10.61 20.85 -15.75
CA LYS A 6 -11.42 21.20 -14.57
C LYS A 6 -11.20 20.22 -13.41
N LEU A 7 -11.05 18.92 -13.70
CA LEU A 7 -10.77 17.91 -12.69
C LEU A 7 -9.35 18.01 -12.13
N ALA A 8 -8.36 18.32 -12.96
CA ALA A 8 -6.98 18.55 -12.52
C ALA A 8 -6.86 19.78 -11.61
N GLU A 9 -7.49 20.90 -11.99
CA GLU A 9 -7.56 22.12 -11.17
C GLU A 9 -8.23 21.83 -9.83
N PHE A 10 -9.37 21.15 -9.84
CA PHE A 10 -10.04 20.74 -8.60
C PHE A 10 -9.13 19.93 -7.68
N ILE A 11 -8.42 18.92 -8.21
CA ILE A 11 -7.49 18.09 -7.43
C ILE A 11 -6.35 18.92 -6.84
N GLN A 12 -5.82 19.90 -7.58
CA GLN A 12 -4.76 20.79 -7.11
C GLN A 12 -5.20 21.69 -5.95
N THR A 13 -6.48 22.06 -5.89
CA THR A 13 -7.03 22.84 -4.77
C THR A 13 -7.24 22.04 -3.48
N LEU A 14 -7.27 20.70 -3.57
CA LEU A 14 -7.51 19.86 -2.41
C LEU A 14 -6.26 19.75 -1.54
N HIS A 15 -6.47 19.80 -0.22
CA HIS A 15 -5.40 19.56 0.74
C HIS A 15 -4.81 18.14 0.53
N PRO A 16 -3.47 17.97 0.44
CA PRO A 16 -2.85 16.68 0.11
C PRO A 16 -3.30 15.53 1.01
N LEU A 17 -3.48 15.79 2.30
CA LEU A 17 -4.02 14.81 3.26
C LEU A 17 -5.37 14.21 2.85
N ILE A 18 -6.30 15.02 2.32
CA ILE A 18 -7.61 14.52 1.89
C ILE A 18 -7.43 13.53 0.75
N VAL A 19 -6.54 13.85 -0.20
CA VAL A 19 -6.24 12.97 -1.33
C VAL A 19 -5.56 11.69 -0.84
N PHE A 20 -4.61 11.77 0.09
CA PHE A 20 -3.98 10.60 0.68
C PHE A 20 -4.98 9.72 1.44
N ILE A 21 -5.96 10.30 2.14
CA ILE A 21 -7.04 9.54 2.79
C ILE A 21 -7.88 8.80 1.74
N VAL A 22 -8.23 9.45 0.63
CA VAL A 22 -8.98 8.80 -0.47
C VAL A 22 -8.17 7.67 -1.09
N ILE A 23 -6.87 7.87 -1.35
CA ILE A 23 -5.96 6.83 -1.85
C ILE A 23 -5.88 5.66 -0.86
N PHE A 24 -5.79 5.95 0.44
CA PHE A 24 -5.76 4.95 1.50
C PHE A 24 -7.05 4.13 1.55
N LEU A 25 -8.21 4.78 1.49
CA LEU A 25 -9.51 4.11 1.44
C LEU A 25 -9.66 3.26 0.17
N PHE A 26 -9.14 3.72 -0.97
CA PHE A 26 -9.12 2.95 -2.21
C PHE A 26 -8.25 1.69 -2.09
N GLY A 27 -7.05 1.81 -1.52
CA GLY A 27 -6.20 0.67 -1.20
C GLY A 27 -6.91 -0.33 -0.28
N MET A 28 -7.51 0.18 0.80
CA MET A 28 -8.27 -0.62 1.75
C MET A 28 -9.41 -1.39 1.08
N TYR A 29 -10.14 -0.76 0.14
CA TYR A 29 -11.18 -1.41 -0.62
C TYR A 29 -10.64 -2.56 -1.47
N VAL A 30 -9.53 -2.34 -2.20
CA VAL A 30 -8.86 -3.39 -2.99
C VAL A 30 -8.41 -4.55 -2.10
N PHE A 31 -7.80 -4.24 -0.95
CA PHE A 31 -7.35 -5.23 0.03
C PHE A 31 -8.52 -6.06 0.59
N TRP A 32 -9.57 -5.38 1.05
CA TRP A 32 -10.77 -6.01 1.60
C TRP A 32 -11.46 -6.90 0.57
N ARG A 33 -11.61 -6.41 -0.66
CA ARG A 33 -12.23 -7.17 -1.75
C ARG A 33 -11.44 -8.46 -2.04
N GLY A 34 -10.11 -8.37 -2.12
CA GLY A 34 -9.24 -9.53 -2.30
C GLY A 34 -9.32 -10.52 -1.14
N CYS A 35 -9.46 -10.04 0.10
CA CYS A 35 -9.58 -10.92 1.27
C CYS A 35 -10.96 -11.59 1.38
N THR A 36 -12.00 -11.02 0.77
CA THR A 36 -13.39 -11.52 0.90
C THR A 36 -13.52 -12.95 0.37
N GLU A 37 -12.78 -13.30 -0.70
CA GLU A 37 -12.78 -14.64 -1.30
C GLU A 37 -12.20 -15.70 -0.34
N SER A 38 -11.32 -15.30 0.57
CA SER A 38 -10.64 -16.19 1.52
C SER A 38 -11.40 -16.42 2.83
N ARG A 39 -12.63 -15.89 2.95
CA ARG A 39 -13.54 -16.01 4.11
C ARG A 39 -12.90 -15.63 5.47
N LYS A 40 -11.97 -14.68 5.46
CA LYS A 40 -11.35 -14.15 6.68
C LYS A 40 -12.32 -13.24 7.43
N ASN A 41 -12.14 -13.12 8.75
CA ASN A 41 -12.93 -12.21 9.56
C ASN A 41 -12.71 -10.77 9.08
N ARG A 42 -13.80 -10.09 8.70
CA ARG A 42 -13.79 -8.74 8.14
C ARG A 42 -13.16 -7.71 9.09
N SER A 43 -13.45 -7.80 10.38
CA SER A 43 -12.85 -6.92 11.39
C SER A 43 -11.33 -7.07 11.39
N SER A 44 -10.84 -8.30 11.42
CA SER A 44 -9.39 -8.55 11.45
C SER A 44 -8.66 -8.13 10.17
N VAL A 45 -9.33 -8.13 9.02
CA VAL A 45 -8.78 -7.62 7.75
C VAL A 45 -8.66 -6.10 7.82
N PHE A 46 -9.68 -5.44 8.34
CA PHE A 46 -9.70 -3.99 8.52
C PHE A 46 -8.66 -3.53 9.54
N ASP A 47 -8.62 -4.15 10.73
CA ASP A 47 -7.64 -3.84 11.79
C ASP A 47 -6.21 -3.97 11.28
N MET A 48 -5.93 -5.05 10.54
CA MET A 48 -4.63 -5.29 9.92
C MET A 48 -4.27 -4.17 8.95
N PHE A 49 -5.21 -3.75 8.09
CA PHE A 49 -4.95 -2.70 7.11
C PHE A 49 -4.75 -1.33 7.78
N LEU A 50 -5.59 -0.97 8.75
CA LEU A 50 -5.48 0.28 9.49
C LEU A 50 -4.17 0.39 10.27
N VAL A 51 -3.81 -0.65 11.03
CA VAL A 51 -2.56 -0.66 11.80
C VAL A 51 -1.36 -0.57 10.86
N SER A 52 -1.37 -1.34 9.76
CA SER A 52 -0.27 -1.31 8.79
C SER A 52 -0.18 0.04 8.06
N GLY A 53 -1.32 0.65 7.74
CA GLY A 53 -1.42 1.98 7.14
C GLY A 53 -0.88 3.07 8.03
N PHE A 54 -1.29 3.09 9.30
CA PHE A 54 -0.82 4.04 10.29
C PHE A 54 0.70 3.93 10.47
N LEU A 55 1.21 2.72 10.71
CA LEU A 55 2.65 2.50 10.88
C LEU A 55 3.45 2.83 9.62
N SER A 56 2.91 2.52 8.43
CA SER A 56 3.48 2.93 7.15
C SER A 56 3.60 4.46 7.03
N GLY A 57 2.58 5.20 7.45
CA GLY A 57 2.62 6.67 7.50
C GLY A 57 3.71 7.20 8.44
N VAL A 58 3.86 6.61 9.62
CA VAL A 58 4.93 6.95 10.57
C VAL A 58 6.31 6.72 9.96
N VAL A 59 6.52 5.58 9.30
CA VAL A 59 7.79 5.26 8.62
C VAL A 59 8.05 6.23 7.47
N GLY A 60 7.03 6.55 6.67
CA GLY A 60 7.11 7.52 5.59
C GLY A 60 7.52 8.92 6.07
N ARG A 61 6.96 9.38 7.19
CA ARG A 61 7.34 10.64 7.82
C ARG A 61 8.75 10.62 8.39
N THR A 62 9.14 9.51 9.03
CA THR A 62 10.48 9.36 9.60
C THR A 62 11.55 9.44 8.50
N ILE A 63 11.32 8.78 7.37
CA ILE A 63 12.25 8.81 6.24
C ILE A 63 12.29 10.20 5.58
N TYR A 64 11.15 10.89 5.48
CA TYR A 64 11.12 12.28 5.02
C TYR A 64 12.00 13.19 5.90
N VAL A 65 11.85 13.10 7.22
CA VAL A 65 12.66 13.86 8.18
C VAL A 65 14.15 13.54 8.04
N MET A 66 14.51 12.27 7.79
CA MET A 66 15.90 11.86 7.57
C MET A 66 16.48 12.44 6.27
N LEU A 67 15.70 12.47 5.19
CA LEU A 67 16.14 13.04 3.91
C LEU A 67 16.32 14.56 4.03
N GLU A 68 15.39 15.24 4.68
CA GLU A 68 15.41 16.70 4.86
C GLU A 68 16.06 17.13 6.19
N TRP A 69 16.96 16.31 6.74
CA TRP A 69 17.51 16.52 8.09
C TRP A 69 18.09 17.92 8.29
N LYS A 70 18.79 18.46 7.27
CA LYS A 70 19.35 19.81 7.30
C LYS A 70 18.28 20.88 7.49
N GLN A 71 17.14 20.76 6.82
CA GLN A 71 16.00 21.66 7.00
C GLN A 71 15.47 21.55 8.42
N PHE A 72 15.31 20.33 8.94
CA PHE A 72 14.80 20.11 10.29
C PHE A 72 15.70 20.66 11.39
N THR A 73 17.03 20.56 11.24
CA THR A 73 18.00 21.10 12.22
C THR A 73 18.02 22.62 12.31
N SER A 74 17.45 23.32 11.33
CA SER A 74 17.38 24.79 11.35
C SER A 74 16.24 25.33 12.22
N PHE A 75 15.29 24.49 12.63
CA PHE A 75 14.18 24.90 13.48
C PHE A 75 14.60 24.98 14.95
N ILE A 76 14.02 25.97 15.64
CA ILE A 76 14.21 26.16 17.07
C ILE A 76 13.48 25.06 17.84
N TRP A 77 14.12 24.58 18.91
CA TRP A 77 13.54 23.61 19.83
C TRP A 77 12.70 24.33 20.88
N TYR A 78 11.40 24.03 20.91
CA TYR A 78 10.44 24.62 21.82
C TYR A 78 9.34 23.63 22.20
N TRP A 79 9.18 23.44 23.52
CA TRP A 79 8.28 22.41 24.05
C TRP A 79 6.80 22.72 23.89
N ILE A 80 6.40 23.97 23.64
CA ILE A 80 4.98 24.30 23.44
C ILE A 80 4.62 24.10 21.97
N PRO A 81 3.51 23.40 21.64
CA PRO A 81 3.16 23.03 20.28
C PRO A 81 2.60 24.18 19.44
N TYR A 82 2.58 25.40 19.97
CA TYR A 82 2.08 26.58 19.28
C TYR A 82 2.98 27.78 19.52
N GLU A 83 2.99 28.68 18.54
CA GLU A 83 3.69 29.95 18.58
C GLU A 83 2.74 31.04 18.10
N LYS A 84 2.63 32.13 18.88
CA LYS A 84 1.79 33.27 18.52
C LYS A 84 2.66 34.37 17.93
N TYR A 85 2.38 34.76 16.69
CA TYR A 85 2.99 35.91 16.04
C TYR A 85 1.89 36.92 15.69
N GLY A 86 1.86 38.06 16.39
CA GLY A 86 0.76 39.01 16.25
C GLY A 86 -0.57 38.36 16.65
N ASP A 87 -1.53 38.33 15.74
CA ASP A 87 -2.85 37.72 15.95
C ASP A 87 -2.96 36.27 15.47
N ASP A 88 -1.94 35.76 14.77
CA ASP A 88 -1.93 34.41 14.22
C ASP A 88 -1.29 33.39 15.19
N VAL A 89 -1.94 32.24 15.32
CA VAL A 89 -1.44 31.10 16.11
C VAL A 89 -1.00 29.99 15.16
N TYR A 90 0.29 29.71 15.13
CA TYR A 90 0.88 28.64 14.32
C TYR A 90 1.10 27.40 15.17
N LEU A 91 0.50 26.28 14.77
CA LEU A 91 0.64 24.99 15.42
C LEU A 91 1.74 24.15 14.75
N PHE A 92 2.49 23.39 15.54
CA PHE A 92 3.50 22.41 15.09
C PHE A 92 4.62 22.97 14.18
N ARG A 93 4.95 24.26 14.31
CA ARG A 93 6.05 24.89 13.56
C ARG A 93 7.43 24.55 14.12
N LEU A 94 7.53 24.42 15.44
CA LEU A 94 8.77 24.26 16.19
C LEU A 94 9.07 22.79 16.48
N LEU A 95 10.34 22.47 16.75
CA LEU A 95 10.72 21.13 17.21
C LEU A 95 10.34 20.94 18.68
N PRO A 96 9.97 19.74 19.13
CA PRO A 96 9.92 18.48 18.37
C PRO A 96 8.62 18.29 17.56
N TRP A 97 7.64 19.17 17.74
CA TRP A 97 6.29 19.06 17.20
C TRP A 97 6.22 19.02 15.67
N ARG A 98 7.16 19.71 15.00
CA ARG A 98 7.31 19.68 13.54
C ARG A 98 7.54 18.28 12.98
N PHE A 99 8.16 17.37 13.73
CA PHE A 99 8.31 15.97 13.30
C PHE A 99 6.96 15.28 13.09
N PHE A 100 5.95 15.64 13.89
CA PHE A 100 4.60 15.09 13.85
C PHE A 100 3.64 15.85 12.93
N SER A 101 4.09 16.96 12.33
CA SER A 101 3.27 17.74 11.40
C SER A 101 3.13 17.03 10.07
N ILE A 102 2.14 16.15 9.92
CA ILE A 102 1.82 15.48 8.64
C ILE A 102 1.09 16.44 7.67
N TRP A 103 0.64 17.59 8.18
CA TRP A 103 -0.10 18.62 7.43
C TRP A 103 0.70 19.27 6.31
N ASP A 104 2.03 19.23 6.37
CA ASP A 104 2.92 19.81 5.36
C ASP A 104 3.04 18.95 4.09
N GLY A 105 2.42 17.76 4.06
CA GLY A 105 2.51 16.83 2.93
C GLY A 105 3.89 16.16 2.78
N GLY A 106 4.81 16.38 3.74
CA GLY A 106 6.16 15.84 3.75
C GLY A 106 6.18 14.35 4.08
N LEU A 107 5.87 13.54 3.08
CA LEU A 107 5.84 12.08 3.15
C LEU A 107 6.53 11.47 1.94
N VAL A 108 7.43 10.50 2.17
CA VAL A 108 8.07 9.76 1.09
C VAL A 108 7.17 8.59 0.69
N ILE A 109 6.53 8.70 -0.48
CA ILE A 109 5.55 7.73 -0.99
C ILE A 109 6.17 6.32 -1.12
N LEU A 110 7.41 6.22 -1.60
CA LEU A 110 8.13 4.94 -1.71
C LEU A 110 8.30 4.27 -0.34
N ALA A 111 8.71 5.04 0.66
CA ALA A 111 8.90 4.55 2.02
C ALA A 111 7.60 4.03 2.62
N MET A 112 6.49 4.78 2.44
CA MET A 112 5.17 4.32 2.86
C MET A 112 4.78 3.02 2.18
N PHE A 113 4.95 2.93 0.86
CA PHE A 113 4.64 1.73 0.08
C PHE A 113 5.42 0.50 0.57
N VAL A 114 6.74 0.61 0.71
CA VAL A 114 7.59 -0.50 1.18
C VAL A 114 7.25 -0.88 2.62
N ALA A 115 7.06 0.10 3.50
CA ALA A 115 6.66 -0.15 4.89
C ALA A 115 5.29 -0.86 4.97
N LEU A 116 4.31 -0.41 4.18
CA LEU A 116 2.99 -1.03 4.14
C LEU A 116 3.08 -2.50 3.73
N LEU A 117 3.83 -2.80 2.67
CA LEU A 117 4.08 -4.17 2.21
C LEU A 117 4.71 -5.02 3.32
N LEU A 118 5.80 -4.56 3.93
CA LEU A 118 6.52 -5.31 4.96
C LEU A 118 5.65 -5.55 6.20
N ILE A 119 4.92 -4.54 6.66
CA ILE A 119 4.08 -4.63 7.85
C ILE A 119 2.86 -5.52 7.59
N LEU A 120 2.21 -5.41 6.43
CA LEU A 120 1.12 -6.32 6.06
C LEU A 120 1.62 -7.77 5.94
N THR A 121 2.80 -7.99 5.35
CA THR A 121 3.42 -9.32 5.30
C THR A 121 3.70 -9.87 6.70
N PHE A 122 4.32 -9.07 7.56
CA PHE A 122 4.62 -9.46 8.93
C PHE A 122 3.34 -9.77 9.72
N TYR A 123 2.35 -8.89 9.65
CA TYR A 123 1.09 -9.04 10.36
C TYR A 123 0.30 -10.27 9.89
N SER A 124 0.26 -10.53 8.57
CA SER A 124 -0.41 -11.73 8.05
C SER A 124 0.30 -13.03 8.43
N LEU A 125 1.62 -13.10 8.31
CA LEU A 125 2.39 -14.34 8.53
C LEU A 125 2.65 -14.62 10.01
N VAL A 126 2.99 -13.61 10.81
CA VAL A 126 3.44 -13.76 12.21
C VAL A 126 2.28 -13.61 13.18
N VAL A 127 1.53 -12.50 13.09
CA VAL A 127 0.45 -12.19 14.04
C VAL A 127 -0.79 -13.05 13.77
N LYS A 128 -1.25 -13.05 12.52
CA LYS A 128 -2.49 -13.76 12.14
C LYS A 128 -2.25 -15.19 11.67
N ARG A 129 -1.01 -15.56 11.33
CA ARG A 129 -0.62 -16.88 10.79
C ARG A 129 -1.52 -17.33 9.64
N TRP A 130 -1.88 -16.40 8.78
CA TRP A 130 -2.70 -16.68 7.61
C TRP A 130 -1.88 -17.32 6.49
N ARG A 131 -2.52 -18.17 5.70
CA ARG A 131 -1.87 -18.80 4.56
C ARG A 131 -1.47 -17.76 3.53
N TRP A 132 -0.20 -17.76 3.16
CA TRP A 132 0.39 -16.75 2.29
C TRP A 132 -0.27 -16.71 0.92
N LYS A 133 -0.69 -17.85 0.38
CA LYS A 133 -1.40 -17.91 -0.91
C LYS A 133 -2.70 -17.11 -0.97
N HIS A 134 -3.31 -16.84 0.18
CA HIS A 134 -4.53 -16.04 0.27
C HIS A 134 -4.25 -14.54 0.45
N MET A 135 -3.06 -14.19 0.95
CA MET A 135 -2.72 -12.81 1.34
C MET A 135 -1.77 -12.14 0.36
N PHE A 136 -0.97 -12.91 -0.39
CA PHE A 136 0.02 -12.38 -1.31
C PHE A 136 -0.56 -11.37 -2.31
N PHE A 137 -1.58 -11.77 -3.07
CA PHE A 137 -2.21 -10.90 -4.07
C PHE A 137 -2.95 -9.70 -3.45
N PRO A 138 -3.79 -9.87 -2.40
CA PRO A 138 -4.41 -8.70 -1.76
C PRO A 138 -3.40 -7.67 -1.26
N ILE A 139 -2.33 -8.11 -0.59
CA ILE A 139 -1.29 -7.21 -0.05
C ILE A 139 -0.58 -6.47 -1.20
N TYR A 140 -0.16 -7.21 -2.23
CA TYR A 140 0.56 -6.63 -3.36
C TYR A 140 -0.32 -5.66 -4.14
N PHE A 141 -1.50 -6.08 -4.59
CA PHE A 141 -2.37 -5.25 -5.42
C PHE A 141 -2.92 -4.04 -4.69
N SER A 142 -3.20 -4.14 -3.38
CA SER A 142 -3.57 -2.97 -2.58
C SER A 142 -2.44 -1.96 -2.50
N SER A 143 -1.21 -2.41 -2.30
CA SER A 143 -0.07 -1.49 -2.19
C SER A 143 0.25 -0.87 -3.55
N THR A 144 0.18 -1.67 -4.63
CA THR A 144 0.41 -1.21 -6.00
C THR A 144 -0.70 -0.27 -6.50
N SER A 145 -1.95 -0.46 -6.07
CA SER A 145 -3.03 0.46 -6.42
C SER A 145 -2.82 1.82 -5.74
N MET A 146 -2.38 1.82 -4.48
CA MET A 146 -2.04 3.03 -3.74
C MET A 146 -0.86 3.79 -4.35
N ILE A 147 0.24 3.10 -4.71
CA ILE A 147 1.39 3.75 -5.34
C ILE A 147 1.05 4.29 -6.74
N GLY A 148 0.26 3.55 -7.52
CA GLY A 148 -0.23 3.99 -8.83
C GLY A 148 -1.10 5.24 -8.73
N ALA A 149 -2.05 5.27 -7.80
CA ALA A 149 -2.88 6.44 -7.55
C ALA A 149 -2.05 7.64 -7.03
N SER A 150 -1.04 7.37 -6.20
CA SER A 150 -0.12 8.40 -5.70
C SER A 150 0.70 9.03 -6.83
N PHE A 151 1.18 8.25 -7.80
CA PHE A 151 1.87 8.79 -8.98
C PHE A 151 0.97 9.64 -9.87
N VAL A 152 -0.29 9.24 -10.04
CA VAL A 152 -1.27 10.07 -10.76
C VAL A 152 -1.46 11.41 -10.03
N TYR A 153 -1.63 11.39 -8.71
CA TYR A 153 -1.77 12.60 -7.91
C TYR A 153 -0.54 13.51 -7.98
N VAL A 154 0.67 12.95 -7.80
CA VAL A 154 1.93 13.70 -7.92
C VAL A 154 2.10 14.27 -9.32
N GLY A 155 1.76 13.53 -10.37
CA GLY A 155 1.81 14.03 -11.74
C GLY A 155 0.84 15.18 -12.01
N ILE A 156 -0.37 15.13 -11.46
CA ILE A 156 -1.36 16.22 -11.58
C ILE A 156 -0.89 17.46 -10.83
N THR A 157 -0.38 17.30 -9.61
CA THR A 157 0.04 18.44 -8.76
C THR A 157 1.35 19.08 -9.21
N SER A 158 2.30 18.29 -9.72
CA SER A 158 3.56 18.80 -10.28
C SER A 158 3.41 19.33 -11.72
N GLY A 159 2.29 19.06 -12.39
CA GLY A 159 2.10 19.36 -13.82
C GLY A 159 2.92 18.47 -14.75
N TYR A 160 3.58 17.43 -14.24
CA TYR A 160 4.42 16.55 -15.04
C TYR A 160 3.65 15.31 -15.53
N ASN A 161 3.17 15.38 -16.77
CA ASN A 161 2.35 14.34 -17.39
C ASN A 161 2.99 12.94 -17.40
N ALA A 162 4.32 12.84 -17.42
CA ALA A 162 4.98 11.53 -17.41
C ALA A 162 4.72 10.74 -16.11
N TRP A 163 4.57 11.41 -14.96
CA TRP A 163 4.19 10.74 -13.70
C TRP A 163 2.75 10.22 -13.76
N VAL A 164 1.85 10.97 -14.41
CA VAL A 164 0.47 10.53 -14.64
C VAL A 164 0.44 9.26 -15.49
N TYR A 165 1.17 9.24 -16.61
CA TYR A 165 1.25 8.05 -17.47
C TYR A 165 1.83 6.84 -16.74
N LYS A 166 2.92 7.03 -15.98
CA LYS A 166 3.54 5.97 -15.16
C LYS A 166 2.55 5.39 -14.14
N GLY A 167 1.80 6.25 -13.44
CA GLY A 167 0.77 5.82 -12.48
C GLY A 167 -0.40 5.10 -13.15
N LEU A 168 -0.88 5.60 -14.29
CA LEU A 168 -1.94 4.96 -15.07
C LEU A 168 -1.53 3.59 -15.60
N ILE A 169 -0.29 3.41 -16.04
CA ILE A 169 0.23 2.09 -16.45
C ILE A 169 0.14 1.09 -15.30
N LEU A 170 0.52 1.47 -14.07
CA LEU A 170 0.40 0.59 -12.91
C LEU A 170 -1.05 0.19 -12.63
N ILE A 171 -1.97 1.15 -12.63
CA ILE A 171 -3.41 0.89 -12.43
C ILE A 171 -3.95 0.00 -13.56
N MET A 172 -3.53 0.23 -14.80
CA MET A 172 -3.94 -0.57 -15.96
C MET A 172 -3.47 -2.01 -15.86
N VAL A 173 -2.24 -2.26 -15.39
CA VAL A 173 -1.73 -3.63 -15.16
C VAL A 173 -2.60 -4.37 -14.15
N LEU A 174 -3.04 -3.70 -13.08
CA LEU A 174 -3.97 -4.28 -12.11
C LEU A 174 -5.34 -4.57 -12.73
N ALA A 175 -5.87 -3.63 -13.53
CA ALA A 175 -7.14 -3.81 -14.22
C ALA A 175 -7.11 -5.00 -15.19
N ILE A 176 -6.02 -5.15 -15.94
CA ILE A 176 -5.78 -6.30 -16.83
C ILE A 176 -5.77 -7.60 -16.02
N PHE A 177 -5.09 -7.64 -14.88
CA PHE A 177 -5.10 -8.82 -14.01
C PHE A 177 -6.53 -9.20 -13.58
N PHE A 178 -7.34 -8.24 -13.12
CA PHE A 178 -8.71 -8.51 -12.72
C PHE A 178 -9.60 -8.97 -13.89
N LEU A 179 -9.35 -8.47 -15.10
CA LEU A 179 -10.03 -8.92 -16.31
C LEU A 179 -9.66 -10.37 -16.63
N LEU A 180 -8.35 -10.69 -16.62
CA LEU A 180 -7.85 -12.05 -16.82
C LEU A 180 -8.41 -13.01 -15.77
N PHE A 181 -8.49 -12.59 -14.51
CA PHE A 181 -9.09 -13.38 -13.43
C PHE A 181 -10.53 -13.77 -13.75
N LYS A 182 -11.37 -12.81 -14.15
CA LYS A 182 -12.77 -13.08 -14.55
C LYS A 182 -12.86 -14.00 -15.77
N PHE A 183 -11.96 -13.83 -16.74
CA PHE A 183 -11.93 -14.64 -17.95
C PHE A 183 -11.55 -16.09 -17.65
N ILE A 184 -10.50 -16.30 -16.85
CA ILE A 184 -10.02 -17.63 -16.45
C ILE A 184 -11.09 -18.37 -15.64
N TYR A 185 -11.75 -17.69 -14.69
CA TYR A 185 -12.85 -18.26 -13.90
C TYR A 185 -14.02 -18.75 -14.78
N LYS A 186 -14.26 -18.08 -15.92
CA LYS A 186 -15.31 -18.46 -16.86
C LYS A 186 -14.94 -19.68 -17.72
N ILE A 187 -13.65 -19.87 -18.01
CA ILE A 187 -13.16 -20.91 -18.94
C ILE A 187 -12.80 -22.20 -18.21
N ILE A 188 -12.05 -22.10 -17.11
CA ILE A 188 -11.51 -23.27 -16.42
C ILE A 188 -12.52 -23.74 -15.38
N LYS A 189 -13.14 -24.90 -15.63
CA LYS A 189 -14.11 -25.51 -14.70
C LYS A 189 -13.48 -26.32 -13.58
N ASP A 190 -12.23 -26.79 -13.77
CA ASP A 190 -11.53 -27.56 -12.75
C ASP A 190 -10.82 -26.64 -11.74
N THR A 191 -11.22 -26.78 -10.48
CA THR A 191 -10.76 -25.93 -9.36
C THR A 191 -9.26 -26.05 -9.06
N LEU A 192 -8.61 -27.17 -9.41
CA LEU A 192 -7.18 -27.35 -9.16
C LEU A 192 -6.35 -26.64 -10.23
N THR A 193 -6.65 -26.88 -11.51
CA THR A 193 -6.00 -26.20 -12.63
C THR A 193 -6.22 -24.69 -12.58
N GLU A 194 -7.43 -24.23 -12.27
CA GLU A 194 -7.77 -22.81 -12.09
C GLU A 194 -6.83 -22.14 -11.07
N LYS A 195 -6.67 -22.76 -9.90
CA LYS A 195 -5.80 -22.25 -8.82
C LYS A 195 -4.35 -22.09 -9.27
N TYR A 196 -3.81 -23.06 -10.00
CA TYR A 196 -2.42 -23.00 -10.45
C TYR A 196 -2.23 -21.97 -11.57
N VAL A 197 -3.14 -21.94 -12.54
CA VAL A 197 -3.10 -20.98 -13.66
C VAL A 197 -3.17 -19.55 -13.13
N LEU A 198 -4.13 -19.25 -12.26
CA LEU A 198 -4.25 -17.93 -11.62
C LEU A 198 -3.03 -17.58 -10.78
N GLY A 199 -2.50 -18.55 -10.02
CA GLY A 199 -1.32 -18.34 -9.19
C GLY A 199 -0.07 -17.97 -10.00
N TYR A 200 0.20 -18.70 -11.10
CA TYR A 200 1.39 -18.44 -11.93
C TYR A 200 1.25 -17.16 -12.77
N ILE A 201 0.09 -16.92 -13.39
CA ILE A 201 -0.16 -15.69 -14.16
C ILE A 201 -0.08 -14.46 -13.23
N GLY A 202 -0.71 -14.54 -12.06
CA GLY A 202 -0.65 -13.47 -11.08
C GLY A 202 0.77 -13.20 -10.60
N LEU A 203 1.57 -14.24 -10.33
CA LEU A 203 2.96 -14.08 -9.92
C LEU A 203 3.82 -13.46 -11.04
N GLY A 204 3.59 -13.84 -12.29
CA GLY A 204 4.24 -13.19 -13.45
C GLY A 204 3.92 -11.70 -13.51
N ILE A 205 2.66 -11.32 -13.31
CA ILE A 205 2.24 -9.91 -13.27
C ILE A 205 2.87 -9.17 -12.09
N VAL A 206 2.95 -9.79 -10.91
CA VAL A 206 3.63 -9.22 -9.74
C VAL A 206 5.10 -8.94 -10.03
N TRP A 207 5.82 -9.86 -10.67
CA TRP A 207 7.23 -9.63 -11.01
C TRP A 207 7.42 -8.58 -12.09
N ILE A 208 6.62 -8.60 -13.16
CA ILE A 208 6.67 -7.57 -14.22
C ILE A 208 6.41 -6.18 -13.62
N SER A 209 5.36 -6.05 -12.80
CA SER A 209 5.06 -4.77 -12.14
C SER A 209 6.10 -4.37 -11.10
N SER A 210 6.72 -5.31 -10.38
CA SER A 210 7.80 -5.01 -9.44
C SER A 210 9.07 -4.52 -10.14
N ILE A 211 9.43 -5.14 -11.27
CA ILE A 211 10.53 -4.68 -12.13
C ILE A 211 10.22 -3.28 -12.66
N TYR A 212 9.00 -3.06 -13.14
CA TYR A 212 8.57 -1.75 -13.64
C TYR A 212 8.64 -0.66 -12.56
N ILE A 213 8.09 -0.89 -11.37
CA ILE A 213 8.18 0.05 -10.24
C ILE A 213 9.64 0.35 -9.90
N SER A 214 10.47 -0.68 -9.83
CA SER A 214 11.89 -0.52 -9.50
C SER A 214 12.63 0.29 -10.58
N TYR A 215 12.34 0.03 -11.86
CA TYR A 215 12.85 0.83 -12.97
C TYR A 215 12.42 2.30 -12.89
N LEU A 216 11.15 2.57 -12.55
CA LEU A 216 10.66 3.95 -12.41
C LEU A 216 11.42 4.73 -11.33
N TYR A 217 11.71 4.08 -10.21
CA TYR A 217 12.45 4.70 -9.13
C TYR A 217 13.93 4.82 -9.48
N LEU A 218 14.60 3.76 -9.96
CA LEU A 218 16.04 3.79 -10.28
C LEU A 218 16.43 4.74 -11.42
N THR A 219 15.48 5.06 -12.32
CA THR A 219 15.69 6.06 -13.38
C THR A 219 15.46 7.50 -12.90
N SER A 220 14.81 7.68 -11.75
CA SER A 220 14.75 8.97 -11.08
C SER A 220 16.04 9.14 -10.28
N GLU A 221 16.63 10.33 -10.24
CA GLU A 221 17.83 10.57 -9.44
C GLU A 221 17.52 10.39 -7.94
N LEU A 222 17.70 9.18 -7.41
CA LEU A 222 17.33 8.83 -6.05
C LEU A 222 18.43 9.15 -5.06
N SER A 223 18.01 9.48 -3.83
CA SER A 223 18.88 9.41 -2.67
C SER A 223 19.33 7.96 -2.38
N MET A 224 20.42 7.81 -1.63
CA MET A 224 20.91 6.49 -1.19
C MET A 224 19.84 5.72 -0.38
N ILE A 225 19.07 6.42 0.46
CA ILE A 225 18.01 5.80 1.28
C ILE A 225 16.90 5.23 0.39
N GLU A 226 16.47 5.98 -0.62
CA GLU A 226 15.45 5.51 -1.57
C GLU A 226 15.95 4.33 -2.40
N SER A 227 17.23 4.34 -2.78
CA SER A 227 17.85 3.22 -3.48
C SER A 227 17.83 1.93 -2.65
N ILE A 228 18.10 2.04 -1.34
CA ILE A 228 17.97 0.92 -0.39
C ILE A 228 16.53 0.42 -0.31
N LEU A 229 15.53 1.33 -0.27
CA LEU A 229 14.11 0.95 -0.24
C LEU A 229 13.68 0.18 -1.50
N VAL A 230 14.16 0.59 -2.67
CA VAL A 230 13.93 -0.16 -3.92
C VAL A 230 14.57 -1.55 -3.84
N GLY A 231 15.79 -1.66 -3.31
CA GLY A 231 16.46 -2.93 -3.09
C GLY A 231 15.66 -3.87 -2.17
N ILE A 232 15.17 -3.34 -1.03
CA ILE A 232 14.31 -4.08 -0.09
C ILE A 232 13.04 -4.56 -0.79
N PHE A 233 12.40 -3.70 -1.60
CA PHE A 233 11.20 -4.06 -2.35
C PHE A 233 11.45 -5.19 -3.36
N LEU A 234 12.55 -5.11 -4.12
CA LEU A 234 12.93 -6.16 -5.08
C LEU A 234 13.17 -7.50 -4.38
N ILE A 235 13.97 -7.50 -3.30
CA ILE A 235 14.24 -8.71 -2.50
C ILE A 235 12.94 -9.27 -1.95
N TRP A 236 12.07 -8.43 -1.38
CA TRP A 236 10.77 -8.84 -0.88
C TRP A 236 9.91 -9.48 -1.98
N SER A 237 9.86 -8.88 -3.18
CA SER A 237 9.04 -9.39 -4.29
C SER A 237 9.48 -10.78 -4.77
N LEU A 238 10.79 -11.03 -4.81
CA LEU A 238 11.35 -12.32 -5.19
C LEU A 238 11.15 -13.37 -4.10
N VAL A 239 11.55 -13.06 -2.86
CA VAL A 239 11.45 -13.99 -1.72
C VAL A 239 10.00 -14.36 -1.47
N MET A 240 9.10 -13.37 -1.40
CA MET A 240 7.69 -13.62 -1.14
C MET A 240 6.97 -14.29 -2.31
N GLY A 241 7.42 -14.07 -3.54
CA GLY A 241 6.97 -14.83 -4.71
C GLY A 241 7.33 -16.32 -4.61
N ILE A 242 8.58 -16.64 -4.22
CA ILE A 242 9.01 -18.04 -4.02
C ILE A 242 8.22 -18.69 -2.88
N VAL A 243 8.04 -17.99 -1.76
CA VAL A 243 7.23 -18.47 -0.61
C VAL A 243 5.78 -18.70 -1.04
N PHE A 244 5.23 -17.85 -1.92
CA PHE A 244 3.90 -18.03 -2.48
C PHE A 244 3.79 -19.31 -3.31
N VAL A 245 4.74 -19.59 -4.20
CA VAL A 245 4.76 -20.84 -4.99
C VAL A 245 4.84 -22.06 -4.07
N SER A 246 5.66 -21.99 -3.02
CA SER A 246 5.77 -23.05 -2.02
C SER A 246 4.43 -23.31 -1.30
N ASP A 247 3.74 -22.26 -0.82
CA ASP A 247 2.43 -22.39 -0.16
C ASP A 247 1.30 -22.80 -1.14
N LEU A 248 1.44 -22.46 -2.42
CA LEU A 248 0.52 -22.88 -3.47
C LEU A 248 0.55 -24.40 -3.65
N ARG A 249 1.74 -25.02 -3.60
CA ARG A 249 1.94 -26.47 -3.74
C ARG A 249 1.51 -27.26 -2.49
N ARG A 250 1.40 -26.62 -1.32
CA ARG A 250 0.96 -27.30 -0.08
C ARG A 250 -0.48 -27.79 -0.17
N ALA A 251 -0.69 -29.05 0.25
CA ALA A 251 -1.99 -29.71 0.30
C ALA A 251 -3.01 -28.96 1.19
N ARG A 252 -4.31 -29.07 0.85
CA ARG A 252 -5.39 -28.52 1.68
C ARG A 252 -5.61 -29.42 2.90
N VAL A 253 -4.95 -29.13 4.01
CA VAL A 253 -5.36 -29.69 5.31
C VAL A 253 -6.65 -29.00 5.73
N ARG A 254 -7.76 -29.75 5.78
CA ARG A 254 -9.04 -29.30 6.32
C ARG A 254 -8.98 -29.55 7.83
N ILE A 255 -8.69 -28.52 8.62
CA ILE A 255 -8.90 -28.61 10.07
C ILE A 255 -10.41 -28.53 10.27
N GLN A 256 -11.06 -29.68 10.50
CA GLN A 256 -12.43 -29.69 10.99
C GLN A 256 -12.38 -29.20 12.43
N SER A 257 -12.74 -27.93 12.65
CA SER A 257 -13.00 -27.43 14.00
C SER A 257 -14.32 -28.04 14.46
N VAL A 258 -14.24 -29.12 15.25
CA VAL A 258 -15.39 -29.66 15.96
C VAL A 258 -15.75 -28.64 17.05
N SER A 259 -16.66 -27.71 16.76
CA SER A 259 -17.21 -26.81 17.78
C SER A 259 -18.31 -27.56 18.54
N THR A 260 -17.92 -28.41 19.49
CA THR A 260 -18.82 -28.94 20.52
C THR A 260 -19.14 -27.84 21.52
N VAL A 261 -19.87 -26.80 21.09
CA VAL A 261 -20.56 -25.92 22.04
C VAL A 261 -21.91 -26.57 22.30
N ARG A 262 -21.93 -27.41 23.33
CA ARG A 262 -23.15 -27.97 23.91
C ARG A 262 -24.02 -26.78 24.32
N SER A 263 -25.18 -26.61 23.68
CA SER A 263 -26.17 -25.63 24.12
C SER A 263 -26.59 -26.01 25.54
N VAL A 264 -26.20 -25.21 26.52
CA VAL A 264 -26.74 -25.33 27.88
C VAL A 264 -28.17 -24.79 27.81
N THR A 265 -29.14 -25.69 27.69
CA THR A 265 -30.53 -25.39 28.01
C THR A 265 -30.60 -25.10 29.51
N ALA A 266 -30.79 -23.83 29.86
CA ALA A 266 -31.19 -23.45 31.20
C ALA A 266 -32.59 -24.02 31.46
N GLN A 267 -32.72 -24.85 32.49
CA GLN A 267 -33.98 -25.18 33.14
C GLN A 267 -34.34 -24.06 34.13
#